data_AF-A0A0S7YJA8-F1
#
_entry.id   AF-A0A0S7YJA8-F1
#
_cell.length_a   1.000
_cell.length_b   1.000
_cell.length_c   1.000
_cell.angle_alpha   90.00
_cell.angle_beta   90.00
_cell.angle_gamma   90.00
#
_symmetry.space_group_name_H-M   'P 1'
#
loop_
_entity.id
_entity.type
_entity.pdbx_description
1 polymer ?
#
loop_
_entity_poly.entity_id
_entity_poly.type
_entity_poly.pdbx_seq_one_letter_code
_entity_poly.pdbx_strand_id
1 'polypeptide(L)'
;MMSTVTSTEEFLLSNWIEVIKVKEGTEMLQKKINRLFDIIKIGLQHSTWWTEEFVPPVYQSDALFFWKKTWYFGDDQHDTIQIGIDNLSLDNLLGTTIERPIAYVWIQKRGTNRQNKEEFQRLFSNYTKEIQTSLDFPIISEHEYALYYELPYTPRQWVNILRESRFVETVLFHCDILARCIEPIDRVLNAIRTKNDKDTVILN
;
A
#
# COMPACT_ATOMS: atom_id res chain seq x y z
N MET A 1 -47.66 2.11 -21.79
CA MET A 1 -46.33 2.31 -21.17
C MET A 1 -45.36 1.41 -21.90
N MET A 2 -44.45 1.95 -22.71
CA MET A 2 -43.39 1.15 -23.33
C MET A 2 -42.34 0.89 -22.25
N SER A 3 -42.09 -0.38 -21.95
CA SER A 3 -41.04 -0.80 -21.03
C SER A 3 -39.70 -0.51 -21.71
N THR A 4 -38.97 0.45 -21.16
CA THR A 4 -37.66 0.92 -21.63
C THR A 4 -36.54 0.02 -21.10
N VAL A 5 -36.60 -1.27 -21.41
CA VAL A 5 -35.51 -2.21 -21.08
C VAL A 5 -34.50 -2.12 -22.21
N THR A 6 -33.26 -1.78 -21.87
CA THR A 6 -32.14 -1.72 -22.81
C THR A 6 -31.70 -3.12 -23.22
N SER A 7 -30.99 -3.26 -24.34
CA SER A 7 -30.47 -4.55 -24.80
C SER A 7 -29.55 -5.23 -23.77
N THR A 8 -28.80 -4.46 -22.98
CA THR A 8 -28.00 -4.98 -21.86
C THR A 8 -28.89 -5.57 -20.77
N GLU A 9 -29.97 -4.88 -20.39
CA GLU A 9 -30.90 -5.35 -19.36
C GLU A 9 -31.69 -6.58 -19.84
N GLU A 10 -32.13 -6.62 -21.10
CA GLU A 10 -32.75 -7.81 -21.70
C GLU A 10 -31.81 -9.02 -21.68
N PHE A 11 -30.53 -8.81 -22.00
CA PHE A 11 -29.52 -9.87 -21.93
C PHE A 11 -29.32 -10.37 -20.49
N LEU A 12 -29.20 -9.47 -19.52
CA LEU A 12 -29.05 -9.83 -18.10
C LEU A 12 -30.27 -10.59 -17.57
N LEU A 13 -31.48 -10.16 -17.94
CA LEU A 13 -32.72 -10.84 -17.56
C LEU A 13 -32.84 -12.22 -18.21
N SER A 14 -32.43 -12.34 -19.47
CA SER A 14 -32.45 -13.61 -20.20
C SER A 14 -31.43 -14.63 -19.68
N ASN A 15 -30.37 -14.16 -19.02
CA ASN A 15 -29.31 -14.98 -18.43
C ASN A 15 -29.24 -14.80 -16.90
N TRP A 16 -30.38 -14.53 -16.26
CA TRP A 16 -30.42 -14.11 -14.85
C TRP A 16 -29.76 -15.12 -13.89
N ILE A 17 -29.90 -16.42 -14.18
CA ILE A 17 -29.30 -17.49 -13.37
C ILE A 17 -27.77 -17.43 -13.43
N GLU A 18 -27.21 -17.25 -14.62
CA GLU A 18 -25.77 -17.11 -14.84
C GLU A 18 -25.24 -15.83 -14.20
N VAL A 19 -25.98 -14.72 -14.32
CA VAL A 19 -25.65 -13.44 -13.67
C VAL A 19 -25.55 -13.61 -12.15
N ILE A 20 -26.53 -14.28 -11.53
CA ILE A 20 -26.48 -14.57 -10.09
C ILE A 20 -25.26 -15.43 -9.73
N LYS A 21 -24.99 -16.51 -10.48
CA LYS A 21 -23.83 -17.38 -10.21
C LYS A 21 -22.51 -16.62 -10.28
N VAL A 22 -22.36 -15.72 -11.26
CA VAL A 22 -21.17 -14.87 -11.39
C VAL A 22 -21.06 -13.94 -10.18
N LYS A 23 -22.16 -13.28 -9.79
CA LYS A 23 -22.18 -12.40 -8.60
C LYS A 23 -21.82 -13.14 -7.32
N GLU A 24 -22.40 -14.31 -7.08
CA GLU A 24 -22.07 -15.14 -5.91
C GLU A 24 -20.60 -15.58 -5.94
N GLY A 25 -20.10 -15.96 -7.11
CA GLY A 25 -18.71 -16.34 -7.32
C GLY A 25 -17.72 -15.20 -7.01
N THR A 26 -18.01 -13.98 -7.45
CA THR A 26 -17.15 -12.80 -7.18
C THR A 26 -17.19 -12.42 -5.70
N GLU A 27 -18.36 -12.43 -5.07
CA GLU A 27 -18.49 -12.18 -3.62
C GLU A 27 -17.73 -13.23 -2.79
N MET A 28 -17.80 -14.50 -3.17
CA MET A 28 -17.05 -15.58 -2.53
C MET A 28 -15.54 -15.40 -2.69
N LEU A 29 -15.08 -14.99 -3.88
CA LEU A 29 -13.68 -14.75 -4.15
C LEU A 29 -13.16 -13.56 -3.34
N GLN A 30 -13.90 -12.45 -3.28
CA GLN A 30 -13.56 -11.29 -2.45
C GLN A 30 -13.46 -11.68 -0.97
N LYS A 31 -14.41 -12.47 -0.45
CA LYS A 31 -14.34 -12.99 0.93
C LYS A 31 -13.11 -13.85 1.17
N LYS A 32 -12.69 -14.66 0.19
CA LYS A 32 -11.46 -15.45 0.28
C LYS A 32 -10.23 -14.55 0.30
N ILE A 33 -10.13 -13.58 -0.60
CA ILE A 33 -9.02 -12.60 -0.63
C ILE A 33 -8.94 -11.86 0.71
N ASN A 34 -10.08 -11.39 1.24
CA ASN A 34 -10.13 -10.72 2.54
C ASN A 34 -9.52 -11.56 3.67
N ARG A 35 -9.75 -12.88 3.67
CA ARG A 35 -9.15 -13.80 4.66
C ARG A 35 -7.65 -14.01 4.47
N LEU A 36 -7.14 -13.85 3.25
CA LEU A 36 -5.70 -13.95 3.00
C LEU A 36 -4.94 -12.80 3.67
N PHE A 37 -5.55 -11.63 3.88
CA PHE A 37 -4.92 -10.53 4.59
C PHE A 37 -4.61 -10.85 6.05
N ASP A 38 -5.41 -11.68 6.72
CA ASP A 38 -5.08 -12.11 8.09
C ASP A 38 -3.82 -12.98 8.09
N ILE A 39 -3.65 -13.83 7.07
CA ILE A 39 -2.43 -14.63 6.90
C ILE A 39 -1.24 -13.73 6.57
N ILE A 40 -1.41 -12.73 5.70
CA ILE A 40 -0.36 -11.76 5.38
C ILE A 40 0.06 -10.98 6.63
N LYS A 41 -0.89 -10.50 7.44
CA LYS A 41 -0.61 -9.79 8.70
C LYS A 41 0.24 -10.63 9.65
N ILE A 42 -0.12 -11.90 9.83
CA ILE A 42 0.66 -12.85 10.65
C ILE A 42 2.04 -13.07 10.03
N GLY A 43 2.12 -13.23 8.70
CA GLY A 43 3.37 -13.40 7.97
C GLY A 43 4.34 -12.24 8.20
N LEU A 44 3.86 -10.99 8.10
CA LEU A 44 4.65 -9.79 8.39
C LEU A 44 5.19 -9.78 9.82
N GLN A 45 4.36 -10.15 10.80
CA GLN A 45 4.75 -10.21 12.21
C GLN A 45 5.80 -11.29 12.51
N HIS A 46 5.95 -12.28 11.64
CA HIS A 46 6.99 -13.32 11.72
C HIS A 46 8.22 -13.02 10.86
N SER A 47 8.24 -11.93 10.09
CA SER A 47 9.41 -11.54 9.31
C SER A 47 10.60 -11.19 10.21
N THR A 48 11.82 -11.46 9.74
CA THR A 48 13.05 -11.25 10.53
C THR A 48 13.36 -9.79 10.86
N TRP A 49 12.80 -8.86 10.10
CA TRP A 49 12.91 -7.42 10.31
C TRP A 49 11.79 -6.85 11.20
N TRP A 50 10.78 -7.65 11.55
CA TRP A 50 9.67 -7.21 12.38
C TRP A 50 10.09 -7.17 13.86
N THR A 51 9.71 -6.10 14.56
CA THR A 51 10.00 -5.88 15.98
C THR A 51 8.78 -5.34 16.72
N GLU A 52 8.85 -5.29 18.04
CA GLU A 52 7.78 -4.71 18.89
C GLU A 52 7.57 -3.19 18.70
N GLU A 53 8.48 -2.53 17.97
CA GLU A 53 8.35 -1.11 17.61
C GLU A 53 7.24 -0.88 16.59
N PHE A 54 6.86 -1.90 15.82
CA PHE A 54 5.80 -1.80 14.82
C PHE A 54 4.41 -1.85 15.46
N VAL A 55 3.50 -1.06 14.89
CA VAL A 55 2.06 -1.22 15.11
C VAL A 55 1.60 -2.44 14.29
N PRO A 56 0.69 -3.29 14.80
CA PRO A 56 0.16 -4.41 14.03
C PRO A 56 -0.36 -3.96 12.65
N PRO A 57 -0.08 -4.73 11.56
CA PRO A 57 -0.45 -4.28 10.23
C PRO A 57 -1.97 -4.12 10.09
N VAL A 58 -2.37 -3.03 9.46
CA VAL A 58 -3.77 -2.67 9.23
C VAL A 58 -4.14 -3.02 7.81
N TYR A 59 -5.32 -3.61 7.63
CA TYR A 59 -5.95 -3.75 6.32
C TYR A 59 -7.24 -2.94 6.34
N GLN A 60 -7.29 -1.87 5.56
CA GLN A 60 -8.43 -0.95 5.49
C GLN A 60 -8.52 -0.37 4.08
N SER A 61 -9.73 -0.32 3.53
CA SER A 61 -10.00 0.28 2.22
C SER A 61 -9.02 -0.25 1.17
N ASP A 62 -8.95 -1.58 1.01
CA ASP A 62 -8.07 -2.30 0.07
C ASP A 62 -6.55 -2.07 0.16
N ALA A 63 -6.11 -1.25 1.11
CA ALA A 63 -4.72 -1.06 1.49
C ALA A 63 -4.31 -1.95 2.67
N LEU A 64 -3.14 -2.58 2.55
CA LEU A 64 -2.41 -3.20 3.67
C LEU A 64 -1.21 -2.32 4.00
N PHE A 65 -1.11 -1.84 5.25
CA PHE A 65 -0.01 -0.98 5.65
C PHE A 65 0.40 -1.16 7.12
N PHE A 66 1.62 -0.76 7.43
CA PHE A 66 2.22 -0.81 8.76
C PHE A 66 3.21 0.33 8.95
N TRP A 67 3.50 0.65 10.21
CA TRP A 67 4.44 1.71 10.59
C TRP A 67 5.01 1.44 11.99
N LYS A 68 6.12 2.09 12.32
CA LYS A 68 6.64 2.09 13.70
C LYS A 68 5.91 3.12 14.56
N LYS A 69 5.79 2.83 15.87
CA LYS A 69 5.33 3.73 16.93
C LYS A 69 6.18 5.00 17.07
N THR A 70 7.22 5.18 16.28
CA THR A 70 8.09 6.37 16.29
C THR A 70 8.05 7.12 14.95
N TRP A 71 7.30 6.64 13.96
CA TRP A 71 7.24 7.23 12.62
C TRP A 71 6.22 8.36 12.51
N TYR A 72 6.44 9.41 13.28
CA TYR A 72 5.60 10.61 13.30
C TYR A 72 6.38 11.86 12.85
N PHE A 73 5.74 12.70 12.04
CA PHE A 73 6.31 13.88 11.38
C PHE A 73 5.99 15.23 12.04
N GLY A 74 5.10 15.24 13.03
CA GLY A 74 4.62 16.44 13.70
C GLY A 74 4.08 16.13 15.08
N ASP A 75 3.48 17.15 15.69
CA ASP A 75 2.89 17.05 17.02
C ASP A 75 1.54 16.29 17.01
N ASP A 76 0.96 16.11 15.82
CA ASP A 76 -0.22 15.28 15.62
C ASP A 76 0.19 13.81 15.41
N GLN A 77 -0.32 12.94 16.28
CA GLN A 77 -0.22 11.49 16.21
C GLN A 77 -0.75 10.88 14.89
N HIS A 78 -1.43 11.66 14.05
CA HIS A 78 -1.92 11.24 12.74
C HIS A 78 -0.98 11.59 11.56
N ASP A 79 0.07 12.37 11.79
CA ASP A 79 1.10 12.66 10.78
C ASP A 79 2.13 11.51 10.74
N THR A 80 1.76 10.38 10.15
CA THR A 80 2.58 9.16 10.12
C THR A 80 3.26 8.89 8.79
N ILE A 81 4.39 8.20 8.84
CA ILE A 81 4.96 7.52 7.66
C ILE A 81 4.49 6.08 7.68
N GLN A 82 3.96 5.61 6.56
CA GLN A 82 3.41 4.26 6.41
C GLN A 82 4.10 3.54 5.27
N ILE A 83 4.36 2.25 5.46
CA ILE A 83 4.78 1.33 4.40
C ILE A 83 3.58 0.45 4.09
N GLY A 84 3.25 0.30 2.81
CA GLY A 84 2.09 -0.50 2.45
C GLY A 84 2.01 -0.90 0.98
N ILE A 85 0.98 -1.68 0.71
CA ILE A 85 0.54 -2.06 -0.63
C ILE A 85 -0.93 -1.68 -0.73
N ASP A 86 -1.26 -0.90 -1.76
CA ASP A 86 -2.60 -0.37 -2.02
C ASP A 86 -3.30 -1.10 -3.16
N ASN A 87 -4.59 -0.82 -3.35
CA ASN A 87 -5.39 -1.26 -4.50
C ASN A 87 -5.39 -2.79 -4.64
N LEU A 88 -5.54 -3.52 -3.54
CA LEU A 88 -5.59 -4.99 -3.54
C LEU A 88 -7.01 -5.56 -3.58
N SER A 89 -7.99 -4.75 -4.01
CA SER A 89 -9.36 -5.23 -4.23
C SER A 89 -9.42 -6.16 -5.44
N LEU A 90 -10.44 -7.03 -5.51
CA LEU A 90 -10.61 -7.93 -6.64
C LEU A 90 -10.71 -7.14 -7.97
N ASP A 91 -11.35 -5.98 -7.96
CA ASP A 91 -11.51 -5.16 -9.17
C ASP A 91 -10.18 -4.60 -9.68
N ASN A 92 -9.32 -4.12 -8.79
CA ASN A 92 -7.97 -3.67 -9.15
C ASN A 92 -7.11 -4.83 -9.67
N LEU A 93 -7.17 -6.00 -9.02
CA LEU A 93 -6.43 -7.19 -9.42
C LEU A 93 -6.88 -7.73 -10.79
N LEU A 94 -8.18 -7.63 -11.10
CA LEU A 94 -8.76 -8.03 -12.38
C LEU A 94 -8.66 -6.95 -13.47
N GLY A 95 -8.20 -5.74 -13.13
CA GLY A 95 -8.04 -4.63 -14.06
C GLY A 95 -9.37 -4.07 -14.57
N THR A 96 -10.44 -4.18 -13.76
CA THR A 96 -11.74 -3.57 -14.05
C THR A 96 -11.78 -2.10 -13.66
N THR A 97 -10.82 -1.65 -12.83
CA THR A 97 -10.56 -0.25 -12.48
C THR A 97 -9.27 0.26 -13.14
N ILE A 98 -9.10 1.59 -13.14
CA ILE A 98 -7.88 2.25 -13.64
C ILE A 98 -6.73 2.11 -12.64
N GLU A 99 -7.05 2.09 -11.35
CA GLU A 99 -6.08 2.01 -10.25
C GLU A 99 -5.48 0.61 -10.17
N ARG A 100 -4.15 0.55 -10.20
CA ARG A 100 -3.39 -0.71 -10.15
C ARG A 100 -2.83 -0.95 -8.75
N PRO A 101 -2.60 -2.22 -8.36
CA PRO A 101 -1.85 -2.52 -7.15
C PRO A 101 -0.51 -1.79 -7.13
N ILE A 102 -0.28 -1.02 -6.06
CA ILE A 102 0.97 -0.29 -5.85
C ILE A 102 1.60 -0.65 -4.52
N ALA A 103 2.92 -0.56 -4.43
CA ALA A 103 3.68 -0.66 -3.20
C ALA A 103 4.29 0.71 -2.90
N TYR A 104 4.27 1.13 -1.64
CA TYR A 104 4.57 2.52 -1.30
C TYR A 104 5.23 2.73 0.07
N VAL A 105 5.86 3.90 0.17
CA VAL A 105 6.13 4.63 1.41
C VAL A 105 5.36 5.94 1.35
N TRP A 106 4.31 6.04 2.16
CA TRP A 106 3.39 7.16 2.18
C TRP A 106 3.67 8.08 3.36
N ILE A 107 3.57 9.39 3.12
CA ILE A 107 3.68 10.40 4.17
C ILE A 107 2.28 10.96 4.41
N GLN A 108 1.58 10.38 5.38
CA GLN A 108 0.27 10.85 5.81
C GLN A 108 0.43 12.22 6.48
N LYS A 109 -0.37 13.20 6.04
CA LYS A 109 -0.33 14.54 6.61
C LYS A 109 -1.73 15.12 6.79
N ARG A 110 -2.01 15.64 7.98
CA ARG A 110 -3.15 16.52 8.27
C ARG A 110 -2.62 17.84 8.85
N GLY A 111 -1.96 18.67 8.04
CA GLY A 111 -1.48 19.98 8.53
C GLY A 111 -0.54 20.78 7.62
N THR A 112 0.00 21.88 8.16
CA THR A 112 0.80 22.92 7.49
C THR A 112 2.30 22.65 7.38
N ASN A 113 2.82 21.53 7.90
CA ASN A 113 4.27 21.25 8.00
C ASN A 113 4.94 20.82 6.66
N ARG A 114 4.89 21.70 5.65
CA ARG A 114 5.33 21.41 4.27
C ARG A 114 6.84 21.25 4.13
N GLN A 115 7.62 22.08 4.83
CA GLN A 115 9.08 22.06 4.78
C GLN A 115 9.67 20.73 5.28
N ASN A 116 9.13 20.22 6.38
CA ASN A 116 9.52 18.93 6.95
C ASN A 116 9.29 17.77 5.97
N LYS A 117 8.18 17.78 5.22
CA LYS A 117 7.89 16.77 4.18
C LYS A 117 8.85 16.86 3.00
N GLU A 118 9.12 18.07 2.50
CA GLU A 118 10.07 18.28 1.39
C GLU A 118 11.48 17.85 1.80
N GLU A 119 11.88 18.16 3.03
CA GLU A 119 13.17 17.72 3.59
C GLU A 119 13.22 16.20 3.78
N PHE A 120 12.12 15.57 4.23
CA PHE A 120 12.03 14.12 4.27
C PHE A 120 12.25 13.51 2.90
N GLN A 121 11.49 13.94 1.90
CA GLN A 121 11.56 13.40 0.54
C GLN A 121 12.98 13.54 -0.02
N ARG A 122 13.61 14.70 0.21
CA ARG A 122 14.99 14.97 -0.21
C ARG A 122 16.00 14.02 0.45
N LEU A 123 15.97 13.91 1.77
CA LEU A 123 16.90 13.05 2.52
C LEU A 123 16.63 11.56 2.26
N PHE A 124 15.37 11.16 2.25
CA PHE A 124 14.93 9.79 1.99
C PHE A 124 15.40 9.32 0.62
N SER A 125 15.19 10.14 -0.43
CA SER A 125 15.66 9.82 -1.78
C SER A 125 17.17 9.55 -1.84
N ASN A 126 17.97 10.27 -1.04
CA ASN A 126 19.41 10.02 -0.96
C ASN A 126 19.73 8.68 -0.30
N TYR A 127 19.05 8.34 0.80
CA TYR A 127 19.26 7.07 1.51
C TYR A 127 18.69 5.85 0.78
N THR A 128 17.68 6.04 -0.07
CA THR A 128 17.07 4.93 -0.82
C THR A 128 17.61 4.76 -2.24
N LYS A 129 18.57 5.58 -2.68
CA LYS A 129 19.06 5.56 -4.07
C LYS A 129 19.48 4.16 -4.55
N GLU A 130 20.20 3.41 -3.71
CA GLU A 130 20.61 2.04 -4.03
C GLU A 130 19.43 1.07 -4.15
N ILE A 131 18.44 1.21 -3.25
CA ILE A 131 17.19 0.45 -3.30
C ILE A 131 16.49 0.75 -4.62
N GLN A 132 16.38 2.03 -4.99
CA GLN A 132 15.71 2.47 -6.20
C GLN A 132 16.38 1.96 -7.48
N THR A 133 17.71 1.87 -7.50
CA THR A 133 18.45 1.32 -8.64
C THR A 133 18.50 -0.21 -8.68
N SER A 134 18.13 -0.87 -7.57
CA SER A 134 18.21 -2.33 -7.45
C SER A 134 16.94 -3.07 -7.87
N LEU A 135 15.86 -2.34 -8.18
CA LEU A 135 14.58 -2.92 -8.60
C LEU A 135 14.44 -2.82 -10.12
N ASP A 136 13.91 -3.88 -10.73
CA ASP A 136 13.72 -3.97 -12.19
C ASP A 136 12.51 -3.17 -12.71
N PHE A 137 11.85 -2.40 -11.84
CA PHE A 137 10.66 -1.61 -12.16
C PHE A 137 10.83 -0.15 -11.72
N PRO A 138 10.23 0.80 -12.46
CA PRO A 138 10.41 2.22 -12.20
C PRO A 138 9.79 2.61 -10.86
N ILE A 139 10.57 3.33 -10.07
CA ILE A 139 10.11 3.94 -8.83
C ILE A 139 9.82 5.40 -9.11
N ILE A 140 8.63 5.83 -8.72
CA ILE A 140 8.15 7.19 -8.92
C ILE A 140 8.00 7.83 -7.54
N SER A 141 8.42 9.10 -7.41
CA SER A 141 8.14 9.94 -6.25
C SER A 141 7.11 10.98 -6.68
N GLU A 142 5.87 10.82 -6.21
CA GLU A 142 4.77 11.77 -6.46
C GLU A 142 4.32 12.43 -5.16
N HIS A 143 3.64 13.58 -5.25
CA HIS A 143 3.37 14.52 -4.15
C HIS A 143 3.02 13.90 -2.80
N GLU A 144 2.32 12.77 -2.72
CA GLU A 144 1.92 12.12 -1.47
C GLU A 144 2.82 10.97 -1.02
N TYR A 145 3.57 10.36 -1.94
CA TYR A 145 4.42 9.21 -1.69
C TYR A 145 5.90 9.62 -1.67
N ALA A 146 6.63 9.22 -0.65
CA ALA A 146 8.10 9.33 -0.65
C ALA A 146 8.69 8.41 -1.73
N LEU A 147 8.06 7.26 -1.91
CA LEU A 147 8.40 6.22 -2.88
C LEU A 147 7.13 5.46 -3.21
N TYR A 148 6.88 5.20 -4.50
CA TYR A 148 5.91 4.18 -4.89
C TYR A 148 6.32 3.48 -6.20
N TYR A 149 5.79 2.29 -6.41
CA TYR A 149 5.89 1.57 -7.68
C TYR A 149 4.63 0.73 -7.92
N GLU A 150 4.25 0.57 -9.19
CA GLU A 150 3.23 -0.41 -9.58
C GLU A 150 3.79 -1.82 -9.42
N LEU A 151 3.02 -2.73 -8.82
CA LEU A 151 3.40 -4.13 -8.77
C LEU A 151 3.48 -4.68 -10.22
N PRO A 152 4.52 -5.44 -10.57
CA PRO A 152 4.85 -5.78 -11.97
C PRO A 152 4.00 -6.93 -12.53
N TYR A 153 2.71 -6.96 -12.21
CA TYR A 153 1.78 -8.02 -12.59
C TYR A 153 0.59 -7.46 -13.35
N THR A 154 0.37 -8.00 -14.55
CA THR A 154 -0.84 -7.79 -15.32
C THR A 154 -2.05 -8.45 -14.65
N PRO A 155 -3.29 -8.04 -14.98
CA PRO A 155 -4.49 -8.71 -14.47
C PRO A 155 -4.50 -10.23 -14.69
N ARG A 156 -4.03 -10.69 -15.85
CA ARG A 156 -3.93 -12.12 -16.15
C ARG A 156 -2.93 -12.83 -15.22
N GLN A 157 -1.83 -12.18 -14.87
CA GLN A 157 -0.86 -12.74 -13.92
C GLN A 157 -1.43 -12.78 -12.49
N TRP A 158 -2.18 -11.77 -12.06
CA TRP A 158 -2.89 -11.80 -10.78
C TRP A 158 -3.90 -12.94 -10.67
N VAL A 159 -4.67 -13.17 -11.74
CA VAL A 159 -5.56 -14.34 -11.82
C VAL A 159 -4.77 -15.64 -11.62
N ASN A 160 -3.61 -15.78 -12.26
CA ASN A 160 -2.78 -16.98 -12.10
C ASN A 160 -2.22 -17.09 -10.67
N ILE A 161 -1.73 -16.00 -10.07
CA ILE A 161 -1.24 -15.95 -8.69
C ILE A 161 -2.33 -16.40 -7.70
N LEU A 162 -3.58 -15.94 -7.88
CA LEU A 162 -4.71 -16.35 -7.06
C LEU A 162 -5.05 -17.82 -7.26
N ARG A 163 -5.07 -18.31 -8.51
CA ARG A 163 -5.34 -19.72 -8.84
C ARG A 163 -4.28 -20.66 -8.27
N GLU A 164 -3.02 -20.25 -8.29
CA GLU A 164 -1.87 -21.00 -7.77
C GLU A 164 -1.69 -20.84 -6.25
N SER A 165 -2.59 -20.13 -5.57
CA SER A 165 -2.53 -19.87 -4.12
C SER A 165 -1.24 -19.18 -3.65
N ARG A 166 -0.59 -18.40 -4.53
CA ARG A 166 0.67 -17.67 -4.21
C ARG A 166 0.46 -16.22 -3.80
N PHE A 167 -0.79 -15.79 -3.63
CA PHE A 167 -1.11 -14.39 -3.34
C PHE A 167 -0.41 -13.88 -2.06
N VAL A 168 -0.46 -14.65 -0.98
CA VAL A 168 0.20 -14.29 0.30
C VAL A 168 1.71 -14.13 0.12
N GLU A 169 2.36 -15.11 -0.52
CA GLU A 169 3.80 -15.09 -0.81
C GLU A 169 4.19 -13.87 -1.66
N THR A 170 3.38 -13.57 -2.68
CA THR A 170 3.64 -12.45 -3.58
C THR A 170 3.54 -11.11 -2.86
N VAL A 171 2.52 -10.93 -2.01
CA VAL A 171 2.35 -9.70 -1.22
C VAL A 171 3.49 -9.56 -0.20
N LEU A 172 3.84 -10.64 0.52
CA LEU A 172 4.94 -10.62 1.49
C LEU A 172 6.29 -10.31 0.86
N PHE A 173 6.57 -10.85 -0.33
CA PHE A 173 7.78 -10.52 -1.09
C PHE A 173 7.92 -9.01 -1.34
N HIS A 174 6.83 -8.34 -1.73
CA HIS A 174 6.85 -6.89 -1.93
C HIS A 174 6.99 -6.12 -0.61
N CYS A 175 6.40 -6.61 0.48
CA CYS A 175 6.63 -6.05 1.81
C CYS A 175 8.09 -6.19 2.26
N ASP A 176 8.76 -7.31 1.95
CA ASP A 176 10.19 -7.52 2.26
C ASP A 176 11.09 -6.56 1.44
N ILE A 177 10.73 -6.26 0.19
CA ILE A 177 11.41 -5.21 -0.57
C ILE A 177 11.23 -3.86 0.12
N LEU A 178 10.00 -3.51 0.51
CA LEU A 178 9.72 -2.24 1.18
C LEU A 178 10.39 -2.17 2.57
N ALA A 179 10.59 -3.30 3.26
CA ALA A 179 11.28 -3.35 4.54
C ALA A 179 12.72 -2.81 4.46
N ARG A 180 13.35 -2.82 3.29
CA ARG A 180 14.64 -2.16 3.05
C ARG A 180 14.60 -0.64 3.30
N CYS A 181 13.40 -0.04 3.30
CA CYS A 181 13.19 1.38 3.59
C CYS A 181 13.07 1.69 5.09
N ILE A 182 12.94 0.69 5.97
CA ILE A 182 12.78 0.89 7.42
C ILE A 182 13.93 1.74 7.98
N GLU A 183 15.16 1.34 7.69
CA GLU A 183 16.36 2.02 8.20
C GLU A 183 16.55 3.42 7.59
N PRO A 184 16.39 3.62 6.27
CA PRO A 184 16.29 4.96 5.68
C PRO A 184 15.23 5.86 6.35
N ILE A 185 14.03 5.36 6.64
CA ILE A 185 13.00 6.15 7.34
C ILE A 185 13.49 6.59 8.72
N ASP A 186 14.04 5.64 9.50
CA ASP A 186 14.56 5.91 10.84
C ASP A 186 15.66 6.99 10.82
N ARG A 187 16.61 6.89 9.87
CA ARG A 187 17.69 7.88 9.70
C ARG A 187 17.16 9.27 9.39
N VAL A 188 16.23 9.39 8.46
CA VAL A 188 15.71 10.69 8.02
C VAL A 188 14.94 11.36 9.15
N LEU A 189 14.08 10.60 9.84
CA LEU A 189 13.33 11.10 10.99
C LEU A 189 14.25 11.59 12.11
N ASN A 190 15.31 10.84 12.41
CA ASN A 190 16.29 11.24 13.41
C ASN A 190 17.04 12.53 13.02
N ALA A 191 17.42 12.66 11.74
CA ALA A 191 18.11 13.85 11.23
C ALA A 191 17.24 15.12 11.34
N ILE A 192 15.95 15.00 11.00
CA ILE A 192 15.00 16.11 11.07
C ILE A 192 14.75 16.54 12.53
N ARG A 193 14.57 15.58 13.45
CA ARG A 193 14.41 15.86 14.88
C ARG A 193 15.61 16.58 15.47
N THR A 194 16.81 16.06 15.21
CA THR A 194 18.06 16.65 15.71
C THR A 194 18.27 18.09 15.22
N LYS A 195 17.83 18.40 13.99
CA LYS A 195 17.90 19.76 13.44
C LYS A 195 16.94 20.70 14.18
N ASN A 196 15.69 20.29 14.37
CA ASN A 196 14.68 21.09 15.07
C ASN A 196 15.07 21.36 16.53
N ASP A 197 15.69 20.39 17.21
CA ASP A 197 16.18 20.56 18.58
C ASP A 197 17.28 21.64 18.65
N LYS A 198 18.20 21.66 17.68
CA LYS A 198 19.26 22.68 17.59
C LYS A 198 18.70 24.08 17.30
N ASP A 199 17.72 24.17 16.42
CA ASP A 199 17.09 25.44 16.08
C ASP A 199 16.28 26.01 17.27
N THR A 200 15.73 25.14 18.13
CA THR A 200 15.01 25.53 19.35
C THR A 200 15.95 26.01 20.47
N VAL A 201 17.15 25.45 20.58
CA VAL A 201 18.15 25.84 21.60
C VAL A 201 18.80 27.19 21.30
N ILE A 202 18.85 27.63 20.03
CA ILE A 202 19.43 28.92 19.63
C ILE A 202 18.46 30.10 19.88
N LEU A 203 17.17 29.82 20.05
CA LEU A 203 16.11 30.83 20.21
C LEU A 203 15.72 31.11 21.67
N ASN A 204 16.36 30.45 22.64
CA ASN A 204 16.19 30.68 24.09
C ASN A 204 17.46 31.27 24.71
#